data_AF-A0A2E6P6P7-F1
#
_entry.id   AF-A0A2E6P6P7-F1
#
_cell.length_a   1.000
_cell.length_b   1.000
_cell.length_c   1.000
_cell.angle_alpha   90.00
_cell.angle_beta   90.00
_cell.angle_gamma   90.00
#
_symmetry.space_group_name_H-M   'P 1'
#
loop_
_entity.id
_entity.type
_entity.pdbx_description
1 polymer ?
#
loop_
_entity_poly.entity_id
_entity_poly.type
_entity_poly.pdbx_seq_one_letter_code
_entity_poly.pdbx_strand_id
1 'polypeptide(L)'
;MSNLEFVPLIDSDLVITGVKHEDPLINKKLNIFFESLLPIRLDEKSDRNEYKKIENIEAEIFIGAKFVIESKSGDYSIVEGVEKYYPLLEEKIIPSFDNVNDLLKRGIIKISDDTIVFNKGHFEVGNVVILNGFKKVLFNEGTSIKFNNNSGIISLIPMHFNGNVQFQGDKATGGWLYILNTDGENIINGLSMTNVGAVKFPKFELTGALSIYNSPVIINDIYINNVSSEDAINIISSEYEVNNCSISDTDSDAIDADFSFGKFDGCKFRNIGIMGGGDAIDISGNQSIITNSYFEKISDKAISAGEMSNVTIKKVVIQDSSIGIASKDSSIVIANDVEIINSQDAAIMAYIKKKEYGGAEVIASQIKTINNDNMISDMDSLIELDGVILEKRNIDIEQLYKEQ
;
A
#
# COMPACT_ATOMS: atom_id res chain seq x y z
N MET A 1 -43.86 31.73 14.74
CA MET A 1 -43.16 30.55 15.27
C MET A 1 -43.15 29.51 14.19
N SER A 2 -41.94 29.09 13.83
CA SER A 2 -41.56 28.10 12.84
C SER A 2 -42.14 26.72 13.13
N ASN A 3 -42.40 25.95 12.08
CA ASN A 3 -42.03 24.53 11.98
C ASN A 3 -41.66 24.25 10.52
N LEU A 4 -40.37 23.95 10.30
CA LEU A 4 -39.90 23.23 9.12
C LEU A 4 -40.13 21.75 9.42
N GLU A 5 -40.93 21.07 8.60
CA GLU A 5 -40.90 19.61 8.51
C GLU A 5 -39.99 19.25 7.33
N PHE A 6 -38.89 18.56 7.62
CA PHE A 6 -38.12 17.86 6.60
C PHE A 6 -38.74 16.48 6.43
N VAL A 7 -39.14 16.16 5.19
CA VAL A 7 -39.43 14.78 4.78
C VAL A 7 -38.08 14.07 4.66
N PRO A 8 -37.82 12.96 5.38
CA PRO A 8 -36.66 12.14 5.13
C PRO A 8 -36.86 11.46 3.77
N LEU A 9 -35.98 11.74 2.81
CA LEU A 9 -35.88 10.95 1.59
C LEU A 9 -34.89 9.81 1.85
N ILE A 10 -35.41 8.60 1.65
CA ILE A 10 -34.74 7.29 1.58
C ILE A 10 -34.62 6.56 2.93
N ASP A 11 -35.74 5.95 3.33
CA ASP A 11 -35.80 4.75 4.17
C ASP A 11 -36.77 3.79 3.46
N SER A 12 -36.30 3.16 2.38
CA SER A 12 -37.13 2.26 1.57
C SER A 12 -36.43 0.92 1.39
N ASP A 13 -36.91 -0.09 2.14
CA ASP A 13 -36.97 -1.50 1.75
C ASP A 13 -36.36 -1.81 0.36
N LEU A 14 -35.06 -2.08 0.32
CA LEU A 14 -34.31 -2.36 -0.90
C LEU A 14 -34.38 -3.86 -1.26
N VAL A 15 -34.33 -4.14 -2.55
CA VAL A 15 -34.36 -5.49 -3.10
C VAL A 15 -33.37 -5.60 -4.23
N ILE A 16 -32.51 -6.62 -4.20
CA ILE A 16 -31.69 -6.95 -5.37
C ILE A 16 -32.58 -7.71 -6.34
N THR A 17 -32.76 -7.17 -7.55
CA THR A 17 -33.64 -7.71 -8.59
C THR A 17 -32.88 -8.31 -9.76
N GLY A 18 -31.57 -8.06 -9.86
CA GLY A 18 -30.75 -8.54 -10.96
C GLY A 18 -29.25 -8.51 -10.68
N VAL A 19 -28.50 -9.20 -11.55
CA VAL A 19 -27.03 -9.16 -11.59
C VAL A 19 -26.60 -8.96 -13.03
N LYS A 20 -25.57 -8.14 -13.24
CA LYS A 20 -25.03 -7.83 -14.56
C LYS A 20 -23.51 -7.91 -14.59
N HIS A 21 -22.97 -8.26 -15.76
CA HIS A 21 -21.54 -8.23 -16.04
C HIS A 21 -21.30 -7.81 -17.50
N GLU A 22 -20.18 -7.15 -17.78
CA GLU A 22 -19.85 -6.63 -19.12
C GLU A 22 -19.50 -7.76 -20.11
N ASP A 23 -18.80 -8.80 -19.64
CA ASP A 23 -18.62 -10.06 -20.38
C ASP A 23 -19.97 -10.83 -20.52
N PRO A 24 -20.46 -11.11 -21.74
CA PRO A 24 -21.74 -11.79 -21.97
C PRO A 24 -21.80 -13.25 -21.49
N LEU A 25 -20.68 -13.98 -21.51
CA LEU A 25 -20.59 -15.36 -21.05
C LEU A 25 -20.65 -15.42 -19.53
N ILE A 26 -19.93 -14.52 -18.85
CA ILE A 26 -19.99 -14.37 -17.39
C ILE A 26 -21.38 -13.89 -16.97
N ASN A 27 -21.94 -12.90 -17.68
CA ASN A 27 -23.28 -12.40 -17.43
C ASN A 27 -24.35 -13.49 -17.52
N LYS A 28 -24.24 -14.39 -18.50
CA LYS A 28 -25.15 -15.54 -18.62
C LYS A 28 -25.00 -16.51 -17.45
N LYS A 29 -23.77 -16.84 -17.04
CA LYS A 29 -23.51 -17.71 -15.88
C LYS A 29 -24.06 -17.10 -14.58
N LEU A 30 -23.82 -15.81 -14.35
CA LEU A 30 -24.34 -15.07 -13.21
C LEU A 30 -25.86 -15.09 -13.17
N ASN A 31 -26.52 -14.80 -14.29
CA ASN A 31 -27.99 -14.81 -14.34
C ASN A 31 -28.57 -16.20 -14.06
N ILE A 32 -27.94 -17.28 -14.56
CA ILE A 32 -28.36 -18.66 -14.23
C ILE A 32 -28.20 -18.94 -12.73
N PHE A 33 -27.07 -18.54 -12.14
CA PHE A 33 -26.80 -18.76 -10.72
C PHE A 33 -27.82 -18.04 -9.82
N PHE A 34 -28.08 -16.77 -10.12
CA PHE A 34 -28.95 -15.92 -9.33
C PHE A 34 -30.45 -16.05 -9.65
N GLU A 35 -30.84 -16.77 -10.72
CA GLU A 35 -32.23 -16.97 -11.11
C GLU A 35 -33.09 -17.51 -9.97
N SER A 36 -32.55 -18.42 -9.16
CA SER A 36 -33.24 -19.01 -8.00
C SER A 36 -33.16 -18.18 -6.71
N LEU A 37 -32.29 -17.16 -6.69
CA LEU A 37 -31.98 -16.35 -5.50
C LEU A 37 -32.67 -14.98 -5.54
N LEU A 38 -33.00 -14.49 -6.75
CA LEU A 38 -33.66 -13.21 -6.94
C LEU A 38 -35.20 -13.34 -6.82
N PRO A 39 -35.90 -12.32 -6.29
CA PRO A 39 -35.34 -11.11 -5.69
C PRO A 39 -34.76 -11.35 -4.28
N ILE A 40 -33.57 -10.80 -3.99
CA ILE A 40 -32.97 -10.85 -2.65
C ILE A 40 -33.48 -9.65 -1.86
N ARG A 41 -34.34 -9.90 -0.86
CA ARG A 41 -34.78 -8.85 0.07
C ARG A 41 -33.68 -8.47 1.05
N LEU A 42 -33.49 -7.16 1.23
CA LEU A 42 -32.62 -6.53 2.22
C LEU A 42 -33.55 -5.98 3.32
N ASP A 43 -33.72 -6.70 4.44
CA ASP A 43 -34.69 -6.32 5.48
C ASP A 43 -34.14 -5.24 6.43
N GLU A 44 -34.99 -4.32 6.92
CA GLU A 44 -34.64 -3.20 7.81
C GLU A 44 -34.22 -3.60 9.24
N LYS A 45 -34.39 -4.87 9.65
CA LYS A 45 -34.33 -5.28 11.07
C LYS A 45 -33.43 -6.46 11.44
N SER A 46 -32.68 -7.05 10.50
CA SER A 46 -31.50 -7.82 10.92
C SER A 46 -30.46 -6.81 11.39
N ASP A 47 -29.91 -7.02 12.58
CA ASP A 47 -28.89 -6.18 13.19
C ASP A 47 -27.92 -5.63 12.13
N ARG A 48 -27.61 -4.33 12.20
CA ARG A 48 -26.77 -3.58 11.24
C ARG A 48 -25.35 -4.15 11.02
N ASN A 49 -25.06 -5.33 11.56
CA ASN A 49 -23.81 -6.06 11.54
C ASN A 49 -23.92 -7.53 11.03
N GLU A 50 -25.08 -8.01 10.55
CA GLU A 50 -25.19 -9.37 9.96
C GLU A 50 -25.30 -9.31 8.43
N TYR A 51 -24.24 -9.76 7.76
CA TYR A 51 -24.20 -9.88 6.30
C TYR A 51 -25.04 -11.08 5.83
N LYS A 52 -25.83 -10.89 4.76
CA LYS A 52 -26.49 -12.02 4.07
C LYS A 52 -25.45 -12.78 3.25
N LYS A 53 -25.00 -13.92 3.77
CA LYS A 53 -24.00 -14.77 3.11
C LYS A 53 -24.64 -15.59 1.99
N ILE A 54 -24.06 -15.53 0.80
CA ILE A 54 -24.37 -16.44 -0.31
C ILE A 54 -23.11 -17.28 -0.53
N GLU A 55 -23.27 -18.60 -0.54
CA GLU A 55 -22.16 -19.56 -0.64
C GLU A 55 -22.16 -20.27 -2.00
N ASN A 56 -21.07 -20.98 -2.31
CA ASN A 56 -20.90 -21.81 -3.52
C ASN A 56 -20.92 -21.03 -4.84
N ILE A 57 -20.33 -19.84 -4.86
CA ILE A 57 -20.14 -19.11 -6.12
C ILE A 57 -18.68 -19.23 -6.57
N GLU A 58 -18.48 -19.53 -7.85
CA GLU A 58 -17.15 -19.54 -8.46
C GLU A 58 -16.55 -18.12 -8.41
N ALA A 59 -15.36 -17.96 -7.82
CA ALA A 59 -14.76 -16.64 -7.61
C ALA A 59 -14.55 -15.87 -8.93
N GLU A 60 -14.27 -16.60 -10.02
CA GLU A 60 -14.01 -16.04 -11.35
C GLU A 60 -15.23 -15.35 -11.98
N ILE A 61 -16.46 -15.70 -11.58
CA ILE A 61 -17.67 -15.09 -12.18
C ILE A 61 -18.13 -13.80 -11.49
N PHE A 62 -17.50 -13.39 -10.38
CA PHE A 62 -17.90 -12.20 -9.62
C PHE A 62 -17.01 -10.98 -9.79
N ILE A 63 -15.79 -11.16 -10.26
CA ILE A 63 -14.88 -10.05 -10.52
C ILE A 63 -15.53 -9.17 -11.59
N GLY A 64 -15.89 -7.92 -11.24
CA GLY A 64 -16.56 -7.00 -12.16
C GLY A 64 -18.09 -7.14 -12.25
N ALA A 65 -18.71 -8.00 -11.44
CA ALA A 65 -20.17 -8.10 -11.37
C ALA A 65 -20.77 -6.84 -10.73
N LYS A 66 -21.98 -6.48 -11.18
CA LYS A 66 -22.76 -5.35 -10.66
C LYS A 66 -24.18 -5.82 -10.29
N PHE A 67 -24.65 -5.50 -9.08
CA PHE A 67 -26.01 -5.80 -8.65
C PHE A 67 -26.99 -4.70 -9.07
N VAL A 68 -28.18 -5.09 -9.51
CA VAL A 68 -29.31 -4.17 -9.72
C VAL A 68 -30.15 -4.18 -8.45
N ILE A 69 -30.26 -3.03 -7.81
CA ILE A 69 -30.98 -2.84 -6.55
C ILE A 69 -32.16 -1.90 -6.81
N GLU A 70 -33.37 -2.32 -6.45
CA GLU A 70 -34.60 -1.58 -6.62
C GLU A 70 -35.29 -1.35 -5.27
N SER A 71 -36.06 -0.27 -5.13
CA SER A 71 -37.00 -0.15 -4.02
C SER A 71 -38.14 -1.16 -4.18
N LYS A 72 -38.70 -1.70 -3.08
CA LYS A 72 -39.90 -2.57 -3.15
C LYS A 72 -41.09 -1.93 -3.88
N SER A 73 -41.17 -0.60 -3.88
CA SER A 73 -42.20 0.14 -4.61
C SER A 73 -41.93 0.24 -6.12
N GLY A 74 -40.70 -0.03 -6.57
CA GLY A 74 -40.26 0.12 -7.96
C GLY A 74 -39.97 1.56 -8.37
N ASP A 75 -39.95 2.50 -7.41
CA ASP A 75 -39.80 3.93 -7.68
C ASP A 75 -38.35 4.35 -7.96
N TYR A 76 -37.36 3.51 -7.61
CA TYR A 76 -35.94 3.80 -7.82
C TYR A 76 -35.11 2.53 -8.07
N SER A 77 -34.07 2.65 -8.89
CA SER A 77 -33.10 1.59 -9.18
C SER A 77 -31.66 2.11 -9.24
N ILE A 78 -30.72 1.36 -8.66
CA ILE A 78 -29.27 1.58 -8.74
C ILE A 78 -28.54 0.34 -9.22
N VAL A 79 -27.34 0.58 -9.74
CA VAL A 79 -26.39 -0.47 -10.10
C VAL A 79 -25.15 -0.27 -9.26
N GLU A 80 -24.86 -1.22 -8.38
CA GLU A 80 -23.72 -1.15 -7.45
C GLU A 80 -22.68 -2.22 -7.75
N GLY A 81 -21.41 -1.86 -7.60
CA GLY A 81 -20.30 -2.79 -7.75
C GLY A 81 -20.28 -3.84 -6.62
N VAL A 82 -19.88 -5.06 -6.94
CA VAL A 82 -19.65 -6.10 -5.92
C VAL A 82 -18.24 -5.95 -5.38
N GLU A 83 -18.12 -5.67 -4.08
CA GLU A 83 -16.85 -5.73 -3.36
C GLU A 83 -16.61 -7.13 -2.78
N LYS A 84 -15.35 -7.55 -2.72
CA LYS A 84 -14.97 -8.84 -2.16
C LYS A 84 -15.05 -8.79 -0.64
N TYR A 85 -16.07 -9.43 -0.06
CA TYR A 85 -16.16 -9.59 1.40
C TYR A 85 -15.41 -10.85 1.86
N TYR A 86 -14.51 -10.69 2.84
CA TYR A 86 -13.84 -11.81 3.51
C TYR A 86 -14.65 -12.20 4.77
N PRO A 87 -15.38 -13.33 4.78
CA PRO A 87 -16.11 -13.74 5.96
C PRO A 87 -15.17 -14.03 7.14
N LEU A 88 -15.58 -13.67 8.36
CA LEU A 88 -14.91 -14.11 9.58
C LEU A 88 -14.96 -15.64 9.65
N LEU A 89 -13.82 -16.29 9.43
CA LEU A 89 -13.68 -17.74 9.48
C LEU A 89 -13.52 -18.26 10.93
N GLU A 90 -14.28 -19.32 11.20
CA GLU A 90 -14.33 -20.16 12.41
C GLU A 90 -13.30 -21.30 12.44
N GLU A 91 -12.41 -21.44 11.45
CA GLU A 91 -11.34 -22.46 11.49
C GLU A 91 -9.94 -21.86 11.65
N LYS A 92 -9.22 -22.41 12.64
CA LYS A 92 -7.85 -22.05 13.02
C LYS A 92 -6.85 -22.71 12.07
N ILE A 93 -6.23 -21.94 11.18
CA ILE A 93 -4.83 -22.17 10.79
C ILE A 93 -4.00 -21.22 11.65
N ILE A 94 -3.59 -21.69 12.82
CA ILE A 94 -2.73 -20.92 13.73
C ILE A 94 -1.28 -21.20 13.35
N PRO A 95 -0.51 -20.23 12.82
CA PRO A 95 0.95 -20.36 12.82
C PRO A 95 1.45 -20.53 14.26
N SER A 96 2.50 -21.32 14.46
CA SER A 96 3.12 -21.41 15.79
C SER A 96 3.63 -20.04 16.21
N PHE A 97 3.31 -19.64 17.44
CA PHE A 97 3.68 -18.35 18.00
C PHE A 97 4.72 -18.53 19.11
N ASP A 98 5.79 -17.73 19.06
CA ASP A 98 6.63 -17.51 20.22
C ASP A 98 5.93 -16.50 21.12
N ASN A 99 5.57 -16.93 22.34
CA ASN A 99 5.12 -16.01 23.36
C ASN A 99 6.33 -15.38 24.07
N VAL A 100 6.11 -14.25 24.72
CA VAL A 100 7.14 -13.50 25.46
C VAL A 100 7.87 -14.40 26.49
N ASN A 101 7.19 -15.37 27.11
CA ASN A 101 7.82 -16.29 28.06
C ASN A 101 8.80 -17.27 27.40
N ASP A 102 8.56 -17.68 26.15
CA ASP A 102 9.50 -18.52 25.40
C ASP A 102 10.79 -17.74 25.08
N LEU A 103 10.63 -16.51 24.54
CA LEU A 103 11.76 -15.63 24.24
C LEU A 103 12.59 -15.32 25.50
N LEU A 104 11.93 -15.13 26.66
CA LEU A 104 12.59 -14.94 27.95
C LEU A 104 13.41 -16.17 28.36
N LYS A 105 12.82 -17.38 28.29
CA LYS A 105 13.50 -18.64 28.65
C LYS A 105 14.72 -18.90 27.78
N ARG A 106 14.67 -18.48 26.52
CA ARG A 106 15.77 -18.60 25.54
C ARG A 106 16.81 -17.49 25.67
N GLY A 107 16.59 -16.50 26.55
CA GLY A 107 17.51 -15.38 26.76
C GLY A 107 17.54 -14.37 25.61
N ILE A 108 16.58 -14.44 24.67
CA ILE A 108 16.47 -13.52 23.54
C ILE A 108 16.07 -12.13 24.03
N ILE A 109 15.17 -12.09 25.01
CA ILE A 109 14.68 -10.86 25.61
C ILE A 109 14.89 -10.86 27.13
N LYS A 110 14.75 -9.67 27.72
CA LYS A 110 14.49 -9.44 29.14
C LYS A 110 13.34 -8.45 29.28
N ILE A 111 12.68 -8.46 30.43
CA ILE A 111 11.66 -7.45 30.78
C ILE A 111 12.24 -6.54 31.86
N SER A 112 12.12 -5.23 31.68
CA SER A 112 12.47 -4.20 32.67
C SER A 112 11.48 -3.07 32.57
N ASP A 113 10.91 -2.63 33.69
CA ASP A 113 10.02 -1.45 33.76
C ASP A 113 8.94 -1.42 32.66
N ASP A 114 8.21 -2.54 32.55
CA ASP A 114 7.14 -2.72 31.56
C ASP A 114 7.59 -2.54 30.09
N THR A 115 8.88 -2.79 29.82
CA THR A 115 9.47 -2.75 28.49
C THR A 115 10.04 -4.13 28.14
N ILE A 116 9.70 -4.62 26.95
CA ILE A 116 10.39 -5.79 26.36
C ILE A 116 11.70 -5.30 25.77
N VAL A 117 12.82 -5.87 26.20
CA VAL A 117 14.14 -5.50 25.72
C VAL A 117 14.77 -6.69 25.03
N PHE A 118 14.98 -6.62 23.72
CA PHE A 118 15.79 -7.58 22.98
C PHE A 118 17.25 -7.40 23.36
N ASN A 119 17.88 -8.51 23.78
CA ASN A 119 19.26 -8.51 24.21
C ASN A 119 20.19 -8.39 23.00
N LYS A 120 21.39 -7.86 23.22
CA LYS A 120 22.46 -7.93 22.23
C LYS A 120 22.86 -9.38 22.00
N GLY A 121 23.07 -9.78 20.74
CA GLY A 121 23.47 -11.13 20.38
C GLY A 121 22.91 -11.57 19.03
N HIS A 122 23.21 -12.83 18.67
CA HIS A 122 22.68 -13.49 17.49
C HIS A 122 21.64 -14.52 17.92
N PHE A 123 20.43 -14.41 17.39
CA PHE A 123 19.31 -15.28 17.72
C PHE A 123 18.69 -15.86 16.45
N GLU A 124 18.10 -17.03 16.60
CA GLU A 124 17.25 -17.62 15.59
C GLU A 124 15.82 -17.64 16.10
N VAL A 125 14.87 -17.21 15.27
CA VAL A 125 13.44 -17.24 15.55
C VAL A 125 12.79 -18.08 14.45
N GLY A 126 11.99 -19.07 14.83
CA GLY A 126 11.35 -20.00 13.89
C GLY A 126 9.83 -19.98 13.95
N ASN A 127 9.26 -19.12 14.79
CA ASN A 127 7.84 -18.95 15.02
C ASN A 127 7.51 -17.46 14.96
N VAL A 128 6.24 -17.12 14.68
CA VAL A 128 5.81 -15.72 14.68
C VAL A 128 5.88 -15.15 16.09
N VAL A 129 6.48 -13.98 16.24
CA VAL A 129 6.55 -13.26 17.51
C VAL A 129 5.45 -12.20 17.55
N ILE A 130 4.59 -12.24 18.56
CA ILE A 130 3.58 -11.20 18.81
C ILE A 130 3.94 -10.45 20.08
N LEU A 131 4.11 -9.13 19.98
CA LEU A 131 4.48 -8.24 21.07
C LEU A 131 3.30 -7.34 21.43
N ASN A 132 2.78 -7.50 22.64
CA ASN A 132 1.63 -6.76 23.16
C ASN A 132 1.64 -6.69 24.69
N GLY A 133 0.81 -5.84 25.28
CA GLY A 133 0.58 -5.80 26.73
C GLY A 133 1.73 -5.21 27.57
N PHE A 134 2.68 -4.53 26.91
CA PHE A 134 3.77 -3.80 27.54
C PHE A 134 3.80 -2.37 27.00
N LYS A 135 4.48 -1.46 27.70
CA LYS A 135 4.60 -0.06 27.28
C LYS A 135 5.29 0.11 25.93
N LYS A 136 6.36 -0.66 25.66
CA LYS A 136 7.12 -0.61 24.41
C LYS A 136 8.09 -1.78 24.25
N VAL A 137 8.67 -1.90 23.07
CA VAL A 137 9.77 -2.82 22.74
C VAL A 137 11.04 -2.02 22.47
N LEU A 138 12.18 -2.52 22.94
CA LEU A 138 13.49 -1.95 22.70
C LEU A 138 14.44 -2.99 22.09
N PHE A 139 14.97 -2.71 20.90
CA PHE A 139 16.08 -3.45 20.31
C PHE A 139 17.39 -2.73 20.61
N ASN A 140 18.27 -3.37 21.37
CA ASN A 140 19.59 -2.82 21.65
C ASN A 140 20.53 -2.97 20.46
N GLU A 141 21.52 -2.09 20.41
CA GLU A 141 22.60 -2.17 19.42
C GLU A 141 23.28 -3.56 19.41
N GLY A 142 23.48 -4.11 18.21
CA GLY A 142 24.08 -5.43 18.02
C GLY A 142 23.12 -6.59 18.26
N THR A 143 21.81 -6.34 18.23
CA THR A 143 20.79 -7.39 18.13
C THR A 143 20.73 -7.88 16.69
N SER A 144 20.89 -9.18 16.49
CA SER A 144 20.81 -9.83 15.17
C SER A 144 19.85 -11.02 15.28
N ILE A 145 18.83 -11.04 14.43
CA ILE A 145 17.80 -12.09 14.42
C ILE A 145 17.73 -12.68 13.03
N LYS A 146 17.93 -14.00 12.95
CA LYS A 146 17.64 -14.80 11.79
C LYS A 146 16.26 -15.42 11.93
N PHE A 147 15.39 -15.12 10.98
CA PHE A 147 14.04 -15.66 10.91
C PHE A 147 14.02 -16.86 9.96
N ASN A 148 13.44 -17.96 10.42
CA ASN A 148 13.23 -19.18 9.65
C ASN A 148 11.74 -19.53 9.63
N ASN A 149 11.31 -20.43 8.74
CA ASN A 149 9.94 -20.95 8.70
C ASN A 149 8.88 -19.85 8.58
N ASN A 150 9.13 -18.85 7.74
CA ASN A 150 8.19 -17.75 7.48
C ASN A 150 7.86 -16.90 8.73
N SER A 151 8.76 -16.91 9.71
CA SER A 151 8.58 -16.13 10.94
C SER A 151 8.93 -14.67 10.75
N GLY A 152 8.36 -13.84 11.62
CA GLY A 152 8.58 -12.41 11.70
C GLY A 152 8.01 -11.87 13.01
N ILE A 153 7.90 -10.55 13.10
CA ILE A 153 7.44 -9.87 14.31
C ILE A 153 6.18 -9.07 13.99
N ILE A 154 5.14 -9.24 14.80
CA ILE A 154 4.00 -8.33 14.89
C ILE A 154 4.09 -7.59 16.22
N SER A 155 4.15 -6.27 16.19
CA SER A 155 4.07 -5.43 17.37
C SER A 155 2.78 -4.62 17.38
N LEU A 156 2.05 -4.73 18.49
CA LEU A 156 0.87 -3.92 18.81
C LEU A 156 1.21 -2.81 19.81
N ILE A 157 2.50 -2.58 20.04
CA ILE A 157 3.03 -1.62 21.00
C ILE A 157 4.23 -0.90 20.36
N PRO A 158 4.57 0.33 20.78
CA PRO A 158 5.65 1.10 20.17
C PRO A 158 7.00 0.36 20.16
N MET A 159 7.72 0.43 19.04
CA MET A 159 9.02 -0.22 18.86
C MET A 159 10.15 0.80 18.69
N HIS A 160 11.20 0.68 19.51
CA HIS A 160 12.40 1.50 19.46
C HIS A 160 13.63 0.65 19.10
N PHE A 161 14.32 1.00 18.01
CA PHE A 161 15.56 0.38 17.58
C PHE A 161 16.72 1.35 17.82
N ASN A 162 17.74 0.88 18.55
CA ASN A 162 18.89 1.70 18.93
C ASN A 162 20.16 1.30 18.18
N GLY A 163 20.18 1.53 16.86
CA GLY A 163 21.36 1.37 16.01
C GLY A 163 21.75 -0.08 15.73
N ASN A 164 22.35 -0.34 14.57
CA ASN A 164 22.91 -1.63 14.14
C ASN A 164 22.11 -2.87 14.62
N VAL A 165 20.83 -2.90 14.28
CA VAL A 165 19.94 -4.06 14.46
C VAL A 165 19.80 -4.76 13.12
N GLN A 166 19.90 -6.09 13.10
CA GLN A 166 19.92 -6.86 11.85
C GLN A 166 18.85 -7.93 11.85
N PHE A 167 17.93 -7.85 10.89
CA PHE A 167 16.93 -8.87 10.59
C PHE A 167 17.30 -9.57 9.29
N GLN A 168 17.39 -10.89 9.36
CA GLN A 168 17.76 -11.75 8.24
C GLN A 168 16.64 -12.77 8.02
N GLY A 169 15.93 -12.67 6.89
CA GLY A 169 14.95 -13.68 6.48
C GLY A 169 15.55 -14.80 5.65
N ASP A 170 14.68 -15.61 5.06
CA ASP A 170 14.98 -16.75 4.18
C ASP A 170 14.62 -16.50 2.70
N LYS A 171 14.50 -15.22 2.32
CA LYS A 171 14.09 -14.68 1.01
C LYS A 171 12.61 -14.91 0.67
N ALA A 172 12.00 -16.02 1.06
CA ALA A 172 10.65 -16.34 0.61
C ALA A 172 9.57 -15.56 1.38
N THR A 173 9.47 -15.76 2.69
CA THR A 173 8.42 -15.14 3.51
C THR A 173 8.83 -14.97 4.97
N GLY A 174 10.14 -15.11 5.28
CA GLY A 174 10.70 -14.85 6.60
C GLY A 174 11.25 -13.43 6.75
N GLY A 175 11.31 -12.95 7.98
CA GLY A 175 12.01 -11.71 8.35
C GLY A 175 11.20 -10.43 8.21
N TRP A 176 9.88 -10.53 8.02
CA TRP A 176 8.98 -9.38 8.02
C TRP A 176 8.80 -8.78 9.42
N LEU A 177 8.44 -7.49 9.44
CA LEU A 177 8.19 -6.70 10.64
C LEU A 177 6.93 -5.86 10.46
N TYR A 178 5.91 -6.12 11.28
CA TYR A 178 4.62 -5.42 11.27
C TYR A 178 4.43 -4.61 12.55
N ILE A 179 4.21 -3.30 12.40
CA ILE A 179 3.92 -2.36 13.49
C ILE A 179 2.50 -1.85 13.29
N LEU A 180 1.58 -2.24 14.18
CA LEU A 180 0.14 -2.08 13.95
C LEU A 180 -0.54 -1.39 15.13
N ASN A 181 -1.31 -0.34 14.85
CA ASN A 181 -2.17 0.37 15.81
C ASN A 181 -1.45 0.72 17.14
N THR A 182 -0.27 1.30 17.08
CA THR A 182 0.48 1.65 18.29
C THR A 182 0.06 3.01 18.83
N ASP A 183 -0.23 3.08 20.13
CA ASP A 183 -0.63 4.32 20.82
C ASP A 183 0.54 5.32 21.08
N GLY A 184 1.67 5.17 20.40
CA GLY A 184 2.85 6.02 20.59
C GLY A 184 3.85 5.94 19.44
N GLU A 185 4.82 6.84 19.45
CA GLU A 185 5.82 6.98 18.38
C GLU A 185 6.77 5.78 18.31
N ASN A 186 6.87 5.21 17.10
CA ASN A 186 7.85 4.21 16.75
C ASN A 186 9.14 4.89 16.26
N ILE A 187 10.29 4.38 16.66
CA ILE A 187 11.59 4.95 16.32
C ILE A 187 12.48 3.83 15.82
N ILE A 188 12.80 3.85 14.53
CA ILE A 188 13.67 2.88 13.89
C ILE A 188 14.99 3.57 13.55
N ASN A 189 16.04 3.37 14.36
CA ASN A 189 17.38 3.86 14.04
C ASN A 189 18.31 2.69 13.69
N GLY A 190 18.89 2.68 12.48
CA GLY A 190 19.94 1.72 12.13
C GLY A 190 19.47 0.27 11.99
N LEU A 191 18.28 0.04 11.42
CA LEU A 191 17.77 -1.30 11.14
C LEU A 191 18.22 -1.76 9.74
N SER A 192 18.75 -2.99 9.65
CA SER A 192 19.07 -3.67 8.40
C SER A 192 18.17 -4.88 8.23
N MET A 193 17.41 -4.95 7.14
CA MET A 193 16.56 -6.08 6.76
C MET A 193 17.09 -6.70 5.46
N THR A 194 17.38 -8.00 5.47
CA THR A 194 17.98 -8.67 4.29
C THR A 194 17.33 -10.02 4.02
N ASN A 195 17.19 -10.37 2.74
CA ASN A 195 16.51 -11.58 2.28
C ASN A 195 15.12 -11.71 2.94
N VAL A 196 14.34 -10.64 2.91
CA VAL A 196 13.03 -10.56 3.58
C VAL A 196 11.90 -10.67 2.55
N GLY A 197 10.70 -10.99 3.01
CA GLY A 197 9.48 -10.96 2.19
C GLY A 197 8.30 -10.56 3.05
N ALA A 198 7.09 -10.73 2.56
CA ALA A 198 5.84 -10.51 3.31
C ALA A 198 5.23 -11.85 3.75
N VAL A 199 4.23 -11.78 4.62
CA VAL A 199 3.41 -12.94 4.97
C VAL A 199 1.93 -12.66 4.73
N LYS A 200 1.26 -13.63 4.12
CA LYS A 200 -0.20 -13.60 3.97
C LYS A 200 -0.83 -14.31 5.17
N PHE A 201 -1.57 -13.57 6.00
CA PHE A 201 -2.39 -14.19 7.03
C PHE A 201 -3.80 -14.46 6.47
N PRO A 202 -4.50 -15.50 6.96
CA PRO A 202 -5.84 -15.84 6.45
C PRO A 202 -6.89 -14.72 6.56
N LYS A 203 -6.68 -13.73 7.45
CA LYS A 203 -7.67 -12.68 7.78
C LYS A 203 -7.23 -11.26 7.41
N PHE A 204 -5.95 -11.06 7.13
CA PHE A 204 -5.42 -9.78 6.70
C PHE A 204 -4.12 -10.05 5.93
N GLU A 205 -3.88 -9.23 4.93
CA GLU A 205 -2.66 -9.26 4.14
C GLU A 205 -2.03 -7.88 4.27
N LEU A 206 -0.75 -7.87 4.62
CA LEU A 206 0.08 -6.70 4.47
C LEU A 206 1.13 -7.07 3.44
N THR A 207 1.36 -6.13 2.54
CA THR A 207 2.05 -6.33 1.27
C THR A 207 3.55 -6.08 1.39
N GLY A 208 3.92 -5.28 2.40
CA GLY A 208 5.30 -4.96 2.72
C GLY A 208 6.07 -6.04 3.51
N ALA A 209 7.40 -6.06 3.35
CA ALA A 209 8.29 -6.76 4.29
C ALA A 209 8.38 -6.01 5.63
N LEU A 210 8.40 -4.67 5.59
CA LEU A 210 8.11 -3.81 6.73
C LEU A 210 6.74 -3.17 6.50
N SER A 211 5.77 -3.42 7.38
CA SER A 211 4.45 -2.79 7.28
C SER A 211 4.10 -2.01 8.53
N ILE A 212 3.66 -0.78 8.34
CA ILE A 212 3.34 0.17 9.39
C ILE A 212 1.91 0.63 9.16
N TYR A 213 1.01 0.26 10.07
CA TYR A 213 -0.41 0.53 9.95
C TYR A 213 -0.89 1.36 11.14
N ASN A 214 -1.50 2.51 10.85
CA ASN A 214 -2.09 3.42 11.84
C ASN A 214 -1.15 3.67 13.04
N SER A 215 0.12 3.97 12.74
CA SER A 215 1.20 4.03 13.72
C SER A 215 2.24 5.08 13.31
N PRO A 216 2.35 6.22 14.01
CA PRO A 216 3.38 7.22 13.73
C PRO A 216 4.79 6.64 13.85
N VAL A 217 5.68 7.00 12.91
CA VAL A 217 7.03 6.43 12.83
C VAL A 217 8.08 7.44 12.41
N ILE A 218 9.23 7.40 13.07
CA ILE A 218 10.47 8.03 12.63
C ILE A 218 11.47 6.93 12.30
N ILE A 219 11.96 6.93 11.06
CA ILE A 219 12.95 5.98 10.56
C ILE A 219 14.21 6.75 10.18
N ASN A 220 15.33 6.43 10.82
CA ASN A 220 16.64 6.96 10.48
C ASN A 220 17.59 5.80 10.14
N ASP A 221 18.28 5.93 9.01
CA ASP A 221 19.32 5.00 8.59
C ASP A 221 18.82 3.54 8.49
N ILE A 222 17.80 3.31 7.65
CA ILE A 222 17.32 1.95 7.36
C ILE A 222 17.96 1.40 6.08
N TYR A 223 18.34 0.12 6.11
CA TYR A 223 18.83 -0.61 4.95
C TYR A 223 17.94 -1.83 4.69
N ILE A 224 17.36 -1.95 3.49
CA ILE A 224 16.57 -3.11 3.08
C ILE A 224 17.10 -3.64 1.76
N ASN A 225 17.38 -4.96 1.71
CA ASN A 225 17.95 -5.58 0.52
C ASN A 225 17.42 -6.99 0.26
N ASN A 226 17.25 -7.33 -1.03
CA ASN A 226 16.75 -8.62 -1.54
C ASN A 226 15.39 -8.94 -0.93
N VAL A 227 14.36 -8.28 -1.46
CA VAL A 227 12.99 -8.30 -0.94
C VAL A 227 12.08 -9.10 -1.88
N SER A 228 11.44 -10.15 -1.35
CA SER A 228 10.43 -10.94 -2.06
C SER A 228 9.04 -10.68 -1.51
N SER A 229 8.51 -9.51 -1.85
CA SER A 229 7.17 -9.06 -1.51
C SER A 229 6.71 -8.05 -2.55
N GLU A 230 5.45 -7.62 -2.44
CA GLU A 230 5.00 -6.49 -3.24
C GLU A 230 5.79 -5.24 -2.83
N ASP A 231 5.83 -4.90 -1.54
CA ASP A 231 6.56 -3.70 -1.10
C ASP A 231 7.76 -4.07 -0.23
N ALA A 232 8.84 -3.29 -0.27
CA ALA A 232 9.83 -3.36 0.80
C ALA A 232 9.30 -2.70 2.09
N ILE A 233 8.66 -1.54 1.96
CA ILE A 233 7.98 -0.83 3.04
C ILE A 233 6.56 -0.48 2.60
N ASN A 234 5.57 -0.85 3.40
CA ASN A 234 4.17 -0.47 3.20
C ASN A 234 3.70 0.37 4.40
N ILE A 235 3.29 1.62 4.16
CA ILE A 235 2.89 2.59 5.19
C ILE A 235 1.43 2.96 4.95
N ILE A 236 0.55 2.58 5.88
CA ILE A 236 -0.89 2.78 5.75
C ILE A 236 -1.40 3.64 6.91
N SER A 237 -2.17 4.69 6.59
CA SER A 237 -2.83 5.58 7.56
C SER A 237 -1.92 6.10 8.66
N SER A 238 -0.67 6.44 8.34
CA SER A 238 0.37 6.78 9.33
C SER A 238 1.08 8.09 9.00
N GLU A 239 1.55 8.78 10.05
CA GLU A 239 2.54 9.85 9.91
C GLU A 239 3.94 9.24 9.86
N TYR A 240 4.76 9.67 8.91
CA TYR A 240 6.12 9.14 8.77
C TYR A 240 7.19 10.21 8.51
N GLU A 241 8.35 10.00 9.10
CA GLU A 241 9.60 10.68 8.74
C GLU A 241 10.66 9.62 8.45
N VAL A 242 11.10 9.53 7.20
CA VAL A 242 12.10 8.55 6.75
C VAL A 242 13.33 9.30 6.26
N ASN A 243 14.41 9.20 7.02
CA ASN A 243 15.68 9.84 6.74
C ASN A 243 16.75 8.79 6.43
N ASN A 244 17.54 9.02 5.37
CA ASN A 244 18.67 8.18 4.97
C ASN A 244 18.30 6.70 4.77
N CYS A 245 17.24 6.42 4.02
CA CYS A 245 16.89 5.05 3.68
C CYS A 245 17.68 4.52 2.47
N SER A 246 17.98 3.23 2.45
CA SER A 246 18.59 2.55 1.31
C SER A 246 17.84 1.25 1.03
N ILE A 247 17.08 1.21 -0.06
CA ILE A 247 16.30 0.05 -0.49
C ILE A 247 16.83 -0.45 -1.82
N SER A 248 17.05 -1.76 -1.92
CA SER A 248 17.59 -2.35 -3.13
C SER A 248 17.17 -3.79 -3.38
N ASP A 249 17.18 -4.18 -4.65
CA ASP A 249 16.86 -5.52 -5.10
C ASP A 249 15.48 -6.00 -4.61
N THR A 250 14.42 -5.31 -5.05
CA THR A 250 13.03 -5.66 -4.72
C THR A 250 12.36 -6.38 -5.89
N ASP A 251 11.49 -7.34 -5.59
CA ASP A 251 10.72 -8.05 -6.61
C ASP A 251 9.68 -7.13 -7.28
N SER A 252 8.99 -6.27 -6.50
CA SER A 252 8.11 -5.18 -6.99
C SER A 252 8.51 -3.84 -6.37
N ASP A 253 7.61 -3.17 -5.66
CA ASP A 253 7.72 -1.80 -5.21
C ASP A 253 8.71 -1.67 -4.05
N ALA A 254 9.38 -0.53 -3.95
CA ALA A 254 10.22 -0.25 -2.79
C ALA A 254 9.39 0.33 -1.65
N ILE A 255 8.58 1.35 -1.91
CA ILE A 255 7.73 1.97 -0.89
C ILE A 255 6.35 2.19 -1.46
N ASP A 256 5.35 1.70 -0.75
CA ASP A 256 3.95 2.06 -0.92
C ASP A 256 3.50 2.85 0.33
N ALA A 257 2.99 4.06 0.11
CA ALA A 257 2.36 4.85 1.16
C ALA A 257 0.90 5.19 0.79
N ASP A 258 -0.01 4.62 1.56
CA ASP A 258 -1.46 4.74 1.40
C ASP A 258 -2.04 5.59 2.53
N PHE A 259 -2.81 6.63 2.17
CA PHE A 259 -3.52 7.50 3.13
C PHE A 259 -2.63 8.04 4.27
N SER A 260 -1.35 8.25 3.98
CA SER A 260 -0.28 8.52 4.95
C SER A 260 0.45 9.82 4.63
N PHE A 261 0.79 10.64 5.62
CA PHE A 261 1.45 11.92 5.37
C PHE A 261 2.84 11.96 5.99
N GLY A 262 3.81 12.50 5.25
CA GLY A 262 5.18 12.43 5.72
C GLY A 262 6.23 12.93 4.75
N LYS A 263 7.48 12.54 5.03
CA LYS A 263 8.63 12.89 4.19
C LYS A 263 9.65 11.75 4.07
N PHE A 264 10.30 11.72 2.90
CA PHE A 264 11.49 10.92 2.61
C PHE A 264 12.65 11.87 2.30
N ASP A 265 13.71 11.84 3.11
CA ASP A 265 14.89 12.68 2.93
C ASP A 265 16.18 11.84 2.83
N GLY A 266 17.00 12.12 1.82
CA GLY A 266 18.32 11.48 1.68
C GLY A 266 18.25 9.99 1.32
N CYS A 267 17.18 9.54 0.68
CA CYS A 267 16.95 8.13 0.39
C CYS A 267 17.60 7.67 -0.92
N LYS A 268 17.89 6.36 -1.00
CA LYS A 268 18.49 5.71 -2.17
C LYS A 268 17.71 4.45 -2.54
N PHE A 269 17.34 4.36 -3.81
CA PHE A 269 16.59 3.24 -4.38
C PHE A 269 17.37 2.67 -5.56
N ARG A 270 17.58 1.35 -5.56
CA ARG A 270 18.37 0.70 -6.61
C ARG A 270 17.82 -0.66 -7.01
N ASN A 271 17.66 -0.89 -8.32
CA ASN A 271 17.25 -2.19 -8.86
C ASN A 271 15.89 -2.63 -8.28
N ILE A 272 14.86 -1.82 -8.55
CA ILE A 272 13.50 -1.99 -8.03
C ILE A 272 12.63 -2.60 -9.12
N GLY A 273 11.77 -3.56 -8.76
CA GLY A 273 10.86 -4.18 -9.71
C GLY A 273 11.49 -5.29 -10.56
N ILE A 274 12.38 -6.11 -9.98
CA ILE A 274 13.16 -7.13 -10.70
C ILE A 274 12.26 -8.16 -11.41
N MET A 275 11.06 -8.42 -10.88
CA MET A 275 10.13 -9.37 -11.49
C MET A 275 9.29 -8.78 -12.64
N GLY A 276 9.45 -7.49 -12.95
CA GLY A 276 8.63 -6.75 -13.91
C GLY A 276 7.63 -5.84 -13.19
N GLY A 277 7.38 -4.65 -13.76
CA GLY A 277 6.69 -3.57 -13.08
C GLY A 277 7.42 -3.05 -11.84
N GLY A 278 6.75 -2.21 -11.05
CA GLY A 278 7.16 -1.85 -9.70
C GLY A 278 7.73 -0.45 -9.55
N ASP A 279 7.13 0.31 -8.64
CA ASP A 279 7.46 1.71 -8.40
C ASP A 279 8.46 1.85 -7.25
N ALA A 280 9.38 2.83 -7.31
CA ALA A 280 10.30 3.03 -6.20
C ALA A 280 9.61 3.73 -5.01
N ILE A 281 8.70 4.65 -5.30
CA ILE A 281 7.79 5.23 -4.31
C ILE A 281 6.43 5.40 -4.98
N ASP A 282 5.43 4.60 -4.59
CA ASP A 282 4.01 4.80 -4.93
C ASP A 282 3.26 5.45 -3.77
N ILE A 283 2.53 6.51 -4.10
CA ILE A 283 1.84 7.37 -3.13
C ILE A 283 0.37 7.45 -3.53
N SER A 284 -0.52 7.04 -2.63
CA SER A 284 -1.97 7.00 -2.88
C SER A 284 -2.75 7.71 -1.77
N GLY A 285 -3.64 8.63 -2.16
CA GLY A 285 -4.58 9.30 -1.25
C GLY A 285 -3.97 10.25 -0.20
N ASN A 286 -2.81 10.88 -0.45
CA ASN A 286 -2.10 11.54 0.65
C ASN A 286 -1.16 12.73 0.32
N GLN A 287 -0.41 13.22 1.32
CA GLN A 287 0.56 14.32 1.17
C GLN A 287 1.98 13.87 1.54
N SER A 288 2.92 14.00 0.59
CA SER A 288 4.28 13.49 0.77
C SER A 288 5.35 14.47 0.27
N ILE A 289 6.48 14.55 0.96
CA ILE A 289 7.64 15.35 0.56
C ILE A 289 8.85 14.44 0.33
N ILE A 290 9.44 14.50 -0.86
CA ILE A 290 10.63 13.71 -1.23
C ILE A 290 11.78 14.66 -1.51
N THR A 291 12.86 14.58 -0.73
CA THR A 291 14.02 15.47 -0.86
C THR A 291 15.36 14.75 -0.89
N ASN A 292 16.32 15.30 -1.63
CA ASN A 292 17.72 14.87 -1.62
C ASN A 292 17.91 13.36 -1.91
N SER A 293 17.05 12.77 -2.73
CA SER A 293 16.98 11.32 -2.96
C SER A 293 17.51 10.92 -4.34
N TYR A 294 17.98 9.68 -4.44
CA TYR A 294 18.58 9.11 -5.65
C TYR A 294 17.91 7.78 -6.02
N PHE A 295 17.55 7.65 -7.29
CA PHE A 295 16.86 6.49 -7.86
C PHE A 295 17.67 5.94 -9.03
N GLU A 296 17.93 4.64 -9.05
CA GLU A 296 18.67 4.00 -10.14
C GLU A 296 18.09 2.64 -10.52
N LYS A 297 17.84 2.40 -11.81
CA LYS A 297 17.30 1.13 -12.32
C LYS A 297 15.96 0.80 -11.68
N ILE A 298 14.98 1.64 -11.97
CA ILE A 298 13.60 1.42 -11.55
C ILE A 298 12.83 0.83 -12.73
N SER A 299 12.20 -0.31 -12.53
CA SER A 299 11.50 -1.03 -13.59
C SER A 299 10.35 -0.20 -14.18
N ASP A 300 9.52 0.39 -13.31
CA ASP A 300 8.35 1.19 -13.73
C ASP A 300 8.52 2.69 -13.43
N LYS A 301 7.84 3.26 -12.42
CA LYS A 301 7.94 4.69 -12.08
C LYS A 301 8.91 4.90 -10.92
N ALA A 302 9.83 5.84 -11.06
CA ALA A 302 10.70 6.19 -9.93
C ALA A 302 9.90 6.88 -8.81
N ILE A 303 8.96 7.77 -9.15
CA ILE A 303 8.02 8.35 -8.19
C ILE A 303 6.64 8.42 -8.85
N SER A 304 5.61 7.91 -8.18
CA SER A 304 4.23 8.00 -8.61
C SER A 304 3.33 8.56 -7.52
N ALA A 305 2.42 9.43 -7.92
CA ALA A 305 1.36 9.97 -7.08
C ALA A 305 0.00 9.62 -7.69
N GLY A 306 -0.92 9.09 -6.90
CA GLY A 306 -2.26 8.69 -7.32
C GLY A 306 -3.34 9.10 -6.31
N GLU A 307 -4.59 8.94 -6.75
CA GLU A 307 -5.78 9.07 -5.91
C GLU A 307 -5.87 10.40 -5.12
N MET A 308 -5.79 11.55 -5.79
CA MET A 308 -5.83 12.89 -5.18
C MET A 308 -4.65 13.22 -4.25
N SER A 309 -3.47 12.65 -4.50
CA SER A 309 -2.28 12.94 -3.70
C SER A 309 -1.66 14.31 -3.99
N ASN A 310 -0.97 14.89 -3.02
CA ASN A 310 -0.15 16.10 -3.18
C ASN A 310 1.30 15.79 -2.81
N VAL A 311 2.18 15.74 -3.82
CA VAL A 311 3.57 15.33 -3.64
C VAL A 311 4.53 16.46 -4.03
N THR A 312 5.44 16.80 -3.11
CA THR A 312 6.52 17.75 -3.39
C THR A 312 7.84 17.01 -3.55
N ILE A 313 8.53 17.22 -4.67
CA ILE A 313 9.80 16.56 -5.02
C ILE A 313 10.87 17.64 -5.17
N LYS A 314 12.00 17.50 -4.46
CA LYS A 314 13.08 18.48 -4.53
C LYS A 314 14.48 17.88 -4.46
N LYS A 315 15.39 18.34 -5.32
CA LYS A 315 16.80 17.88 -5.34
C LYS A 315 16.88 16.36 -5.50
N VAL A 316 16.24 15.86 -6.54
CA VAL A 316 16.17 14.42 -6.80
C VAL A 316 16.92 14.09 -8.08
N VAL A 317 17.61 12.96 -8.09
CA VAL A 317 18.24 12.41 -9.28
C VAL A 317 17.63 11.04 -9.58
N ILE A 318 17.12 10.88 -10.80
CA ILE A 318 16.54 9.63 -11.30
C ILE A 318 17.37 9.18 -12.49
N GLN A 319 17.88 7.95 -12.43
CA GLN A 319 18.68 7.34 -13.48
C GLN A 319 18.11 5.99 -13.87
N ASP A 320 17.90 5.77 -15.17
CA ASP A 320 17.44 4.50 -15.72
C ASP A 320 16.10 4.05 -15.11
N SER A 321 14.99 4.66 -15.55
CA SER A 321 13.62 4.23 -15.19
C SER A 321 12.75 4.02 -16.42
N SER A 322 11.58 3.39 -16.31
CA SER A 322 10.60 3.51 -17.40
C SER A 322 10.03 4.92 -17.43
N ILE A 323 9.42 5.32 -16.31
CA ILE A 323 8.89 6.67 -16.10
C ILE A 323 9.65 7.33 -14.96
N GLY A 324 10.06 8.59 -15.13
CA GLY A 324 10.70 9.36 -14.07
C GLY A 324 9.71 9.70 -12.95
N ILE A 325 8.79 10.61 -13.26
CA ILE A 325 7.75 11.09 -12.33
C ILE A 325 6.38 10.90 -12.97
N ALA A 326 5.43 10.30 -12.26
CA ALA A 326 4.04 10.17 -12.69
C ALA A 326 3.07 10.82 -11.71
N SER A 327 2.14 11.63 -12.23
CA SER A 327 0.96 12.11 -11.50
C SER A 327 -0.29 11.46 -12.10
N LYS A 328 -1.06 10.78 -11.27
CA LYS A 328 -2.24 9.98 -11.63
C LYS A 328 -3.48 10.51 -10.90
N ASP A 329 -4.65 10.36 -11.49
CA ASP A 329 -5.92 10.32 -10.74
C ASP A 329 -6.16 11.54 -9.82
N SER A 330 -6.22 12.74 -10.39
CA SER A 330 -6.43 14.02 -9.68
C SER A 330 -5.32 14.41 -8.69
N SER A 331 -4.16 13.76 -8.77
CA SER A 331 -3.00 14.13 -7.96
C SER A 331 -2.30 15.38 -8.48
N ILE A 332 -1.57 16.04 -7.60
CA ILE A 332 -0.74 17.21 -7.89
C ILE A 332 0.69 16.88 -7.48
N VAL A 333 1.63 16.97 -8.42
CA VAL A 333 3.06 16.85 -8.15
C VAL A 333 3.75 18.18 -8.38
N ILE A 334 4.48 18.67 -7.38
CA ILE A 334 5.33 19.87 -7.48
C ILE A 334 6.79 19.41 -7.49
N ALA A 335 7.46 19.51 -8.63
CA ALA A 335 8.83 19.08 -8.81
C ALA A 335 9.78 20.26 -9.01
N ASN A 336 10.87 20.32 -8.23
CA ASN A 336 11.87 21.38 -8.34
C ASN A 336 13.29 20.82 -8.24
N ASP A 337 14.19 21.22 -9.14
CA ASP A 337 15.60 20.79 -9.11
C ASP A 337 15.69 19.26 -9.19
N VAL A 338 15.25 18.71 -10.32
CA VAL A 338 15.24 17.27 -10.58
C VAL A 338 16.05 16.97 -11.84
N GLU A 339 16.98 16.03 -11.73
CA GLU A 339 17.73 15.50 -12.87
C GLU A 339 17.21 14.09 -13.22
N ILE A 340 16.77 13.90 -14.46
CA ILE A 340 16.21 12.65 -14.97
C ILE A 340 17.06 12.18 -16.15
N ILE A 341 17.64 10.99 -16.02
CA ILE A 341 18.63 10.44 -16.95
C ILE A 341 18.10 9.10 -17.45
N ASN A 342 17.98 8.93 -18.76
CA ASN A 342 17.61 7.65 -19.39
C ASN A 342 16.25 7.07 -18.94
N SER A 343 15.19 7.89 -18.85
CA SER A 343 13.85 7.31 -18.75
C SER A 343 13.43 6.70 -20.09
N GLN A 344 12.85 5.50 -20.11
CA GLN A 344 12.53 4.78 -21.35
C GLN A 344 11.27 5.35 -22.01
N ASP A 345 10.18 5.43 -21.26
CA ASP A 345 8.88 5.86 -21.78
C ASP A 345 8.74 7.39 -21.70
N ALA A 346 8.99 7.95 -20.51
CA ALA A 346 8.85 9.37 -20.27
C ALA A 346 9.63 9.86 -19.05
N ALA A 347 10.17 11.07 -19.13
CA ALA A 347 10.72 11.75 -17.96
C ALA A 347 9.60 12.13 -16.96
N ILE A 348 8.48 12.65 -17.47
CA ILE A 348 7.33 13.07 -16.65
C ILE A 348 6.02 12.65 -17.34
N MET A 349 5.06 12.12 -16.58
CA MET A 349 3.70 11.84 -17.05
C MET A 349 2.61 12.40 -16.13
N ALA A 350 1.51 12.86 -16.71
CA ALA A 350 0.28 13.23 -16.01
C ALA A 350 -0.93 12.62 -16.74
N TYR A 351 -1.72 11.78 -16.06
CA TYR A 351 -2.82 11.06 -16.70
C TYR A 351 -3.88 10.52 -15.72
N ILE A 352 -5.03 10.10 -16.24
CA ILE A 352 -6.09 9.41 -15.50
C ILE A 352 -5.94 7.89 -15.70
N LYS A 353 -5.63 7.16 -14.63
CA LYS A 353 -5.64 5.68 -14.60
C LYS A 353 -7.03 5.16 -14.25
N LYS A 354 -7.65 5.74 -13.22
CA LYS A 354 -8.92 5.35 -12.62
C LYS A 354 -9.99 6.39 -12.96
N LYS A 355 -11.01 5.96 -13.73
CA LYS A 355 -12.01 6.87 -14.34
C LYS A 355 -12.91 7.59 -13.34
N GLU A 356 -12.96 7.11 -12.10
CA GLU A 356 -13.65 7.74 -10.98
C GLU A 356 -12.94 9.01 -10.48
N TYR A 357 -11.70 9.25 -10.88
CA TYR A 357 -10.94 10.47 -10.65
C TYR A 357 -10.89 11.36 -11.91
N GLY A 358 -10.55 12.63 -11.72
CA GLY A 358 -10.26 13.59 -12.79
C GLY A 358 -8.77 13.68 -13.15
N GLY A 359 -8.44 14.62 -14.03
CA GLY A 359 -7.08 14.84 -14.54
C GLY A 359 -6.06 15.20 -13.46
N ALA A 360 -4.82 14.74 -13.64
CA ALA A 360 -3.72 14.97 -12.72
C ALA A 360 -2.85 16.16 -13.17
N GLU A 361 -2.07 16.72 -12.24
CA GLU A 361 -1.21 17.87 -12.50
C GLU A 361 0.25 17.60 -12.13
N VAL A 362 1.18 18.10 -12.94
CA VAL A 362 2.60 18.24 -12.59
C VAL A 362 3.03 19.69 -12.82
N ILE A 363 3.53 20.34 -11.77
CA ILE A 363 4.13 21.67 -11.83
C ILE A 363 5.63 21.52 -11.59
N ALA A 364 6.41 21.68 -12.65
CA ALA A 364 7.83 21.39 -12.68
C ALA A 364 8.66 22.66 -12.93
N SER A 365 9.79 22.77 -12.22
CA SER A 365 10.75 23.85 -12.45
C SER A 365 12.18 23.34 -12.28
N GLN A 366 13.12 23.88 -13.07
CA GLN A 366 14.53 23.45 -13.03
C GLN A 366 14.68 21.93 -13.23
N ILE A 367 13.94 21.38 -14.20
CA ILE A 367 14.06 19.98 -14.59
C ILE A 367 15.18 19.85 -15.63
N LYS A 368 16.09 18.91 -15.41
CA LYS A 368 17.14 18.55 -16.36
C LYS A 368 16.93 17.13 -16.85
N THR A 369 16.71 16.97 -18.15
CA THR A 369 16.59 15.65 -18.79
C THR A 369 17.83 15.31 -19.59
N ILE A 370 18.24 14.05 -19.58
CA ILE A 370 19.36 13.52 -20.37
C ILE A 370 18.89 12.24 -21.09
N ASN A 371 19.17 12.16 -22.40
CA ASN A 371 18.86 11.04 -23.32
C ASN A 371 17.39 10.70 -23.56
N ASN A 372 16.44 11.23 -22.78
CA ASN A 372 15.02 11.29 -23.11
C ASN A 372 14.38 12.48 -22.40
N ASP A 373 13.77 13.40 -23.14
CA ASP A 373 13.07 14.58 -22.64
C ASP A 373 11.55 14.50 -22.82
N ASN A 374 11.02 13.34 -23.21
CA ASN A 374 9.59 13.14 -23.42
C ASN A 374 8.80 13.39 -22.12
N MET A 375 7.83 14.29 -22.19
CA MET A 375 6.89 14.57 -21.11
C MET A 375 5.47 14.41 -21.67
N ILE A 376 4.60 13.71 -20.94
CA ILE A 376 3.32 13.24 -21.47
C ILE A 376 2.16 13.70 -20.58
N SER A 377 1.28 14.54 -21.12
CA SER A 377 -0.01 14.83 -20.48
C SER A 377 -1.15 14.23 -21.28
N ASP A 378 -2.10 13.58 -20.62
CA ASP A 378 -3.37 13.24 -21.27
C ASP A 378 -4.24 14.50 -21.50
N MET A 379 -5.39 14.33 -22.16
CA MET A 379 -6.29 15.43 -22.53
C MET A 379 -6.89 16.17 -21.33
N ASP A 380 -7.07 15.48 -20.21
CA ASP A 380 -7.73 15.99 -19.02
C ASP A 380 -6.73 16.45 -17.94
N SER A 381 -5.47 16.05 -18.06
CA SER A 381 -4.36 16.35 -17.14
C SER A 381 -3.55 17.58 -17.60
N LEU A 382 -2.56 17.96 -16.79
CA LEU A 382 -1.70 19.12 -17.03
C LEU A 382 -0.24 18.83 -16.66
N ILE A 383 0.68 19.23 -17.53
CA ILE A 383 2.09 19.44 -17.15
C ILE A 383 2.45 20.89 -17.45
N GLU A 384 2.93 21.60 -16.43
CA GLU A 384 3.53 22.93 -16.54
C GLU A 384 5.03 22.82 -16.24
N LEU A 385 5.87 23.28 -17.18
CA LEU A 385 7.33 23.33 -17.04
C LEU A 385 7.82 24.77 -17.13
N ASP A 386 8.43 25.27 -16.05
CA ASP A 386 8.97 26.64 -15.95
C ASP A 386 7.96 27.73 -16.40
N GLY A 387 6.69 27.55 -16.04
CA GLY A 387 5.59 28.47 -16.38
C GLY A 387 4.95 28.24 -17.75
N VAL A 388 5.39 27.22 -18.50
CA VAL A 388 4.85 26.87 -19.81
C VAL A 388 4.05 25.58 -19.73
N ILE A 389 2.77 25.65 -20.09
CA ILE A 389 1.91 24.47 -20.21
C ILE A 389 2.30 23.69 -21.47
N LEU A 390 2.56 22.38 -21.31
CA LEU A 390 2.92 21.50 -22.41
C LEU A 390 1.69 21.04 -23.22
N GLU A 391 1.93 20.58 -24.44
CA GLU A 391 0.88 20.02 -25.28
C GLU A 391 0.31 18.72 -24.70
N LYS A 392 -1.01 18.59 -24.77
CA LYS A 392 -1.75 17.40 -24.35
C LYS A 392 -1.92 16.42 -25.50
N ARG A 393 -2.04 15.12 -25.20
CA ARG A 393 -2.31 14.08 -26.20
C ARG A 393 -3.23 12.99 -25.69
N ASN A 394 -3.84 12.25 -26.60
CA ASN A 394 -4.54 11.01 -26.24
C ASN A 394 -3.51 9.95 -25.85
N ILE A 395 -3.73 9.30 -24.72
CA ILE A 395 -2.92 8.19 -24.22
C ILE A 395 -3.82 6.96 -24.13
N ASP A 396 -3.35 5.83 -24.66
CA ASP A 396 -3.99 4.54 -24.38
C ASP A 396 -3.44 4.01 -23.05
N ILE A 397 -4.19 4.26 -21.98
CA ILE A 397 -3.83 3.85 -20.63
C ILE A 397 -3.80 2.33 -20.51
N GLU A 398 -4.70 1.61 -21.18
CA GLU A 398 -4.69 0.15 -21.12
C GLU A 398 -3.43 -0.43 -21.77
N GLN A 399 -2.95 0.19 -22.84
CA GLN A 399 -1.69 -0.23 -23.47
C GLN A 399 -0.49 0.06 -22.56
N LEU A 400 -0.45 1.22 -21.91
CA LEU A 400 0.63 1.61 -20.99
C LEU A 400 0.87 0.55 -19.90
N TYR A 401 -0.19 -0.06 -19.37
CA TYR A 401 -0.11 -1.09 -18.32
C TYR A 401 -0.04 -2.53 -18.85
N LYS A 402 -0.14 -2.76 -20.17
CA LYS A 402 0.09 -4.08 -20.79
C LYS A 402 1.56 -4.31 -21.15
N GLU A 403 2.35 -3.25 -21.22
CA GLU A 403 3.76 -3.24 -21.61
C GLU A 403 4.74 -3.26 -20.42
N GLN A 404 4.22 -3.24 -19.18
CA GLN A 404 4.96 -3.24 -17.90
C GLN A 404 5.21 -4.64 -17.33
#